data_AF-A0ABD0PNF7-F1
#
_entry.id   AF-A0ABD0PNF7-F1
#
_cell.length_a   1.000
_cell.length_b   1.000
_cell.length_c   1.000
_cell.angle_alpha   90.00
_cell.angle_beta   90.00
_cell.angle_gamma   90.00
#
_symmetry.space_group_name_H-M   'P 1'
#
loop_
_entity.id
_entity.type
_entity.pdbx_description
1 polymer ?
#
loop_
_entity_poly.entity_id
_entity_poly.type
_entity_poly.pdbx_seq_one_letter_code
_entity_poly.pdbx_strand_id
1 'polypeptide(L)'
;VKVLEADSLQERFRALETSPLLRARTLQGLLEVGGAAAFLNHPVQSQNQDRVILHYRTTTRLDMISQRLLQEGAPTSVINSTTATHVTIAVFYGAQAFFVFDSKNNISEKNTEMKEVVKKITSLECSNLHMNVNEKAKSLLYDCNLYIDVGDWKNPMPFDKALEVYSSLPKLLGSKAERAVPLKVWLYPLKKLDRSSVCAALRGVNENLMNQVENILEHLRKQIRICQDLMTSQANLTVIMWFPALKDKLIEFSELLQKYKENFQSEITETVEVLQIKDEKVKNKLHKILERHSQSPFSAEKTNQWLENKETELKALNDCKAADITVVKSQAELQQIISHSQITRV
;
A
#
# COMPACT_ATOMS: atom_id res chain seq x y z
N VAL A 1 6.33 15.26 -12.61
CA VAL A 1 5.07 14.61 -12.16
C VAL A 1 4.82 13.39 -13.02
N LYS A 2 4.30 12.30 -12.46
CA LYS A 2 4.01 11.05 -13.19
C LYS A 2 2.73 10.42 -12.65
N VAL A 3 1.97 9.76 -13.51
CA VAL A 3 0.85 8.89 -13.09
C VAL A 3 1.41 7.48 -12.93
N LEU A 4 1.16 6.82 -11.79
CA LEU A 4 1.60 5.43 -11.58
C LEU A 4 0.69 4.47 -12.35
N GLU A 5 1.29 3.41 -12.90
CA GLU A 5 0.57 2.43 -13.71
C GLU A 5 -0.06 1.32 -12.89
N ALA A 6 0.45 1.08 -11.68
CA ALA A 6 -0.04 0.08 -10.75
C ALA A 6 0.18 0.53 -9.29
N ASP A 7 -0.52 -0.14 -8.37
CA ASP A 7 -0.56 0.17 -6.93
C ASP A 7 -0.03 -0.98 -6.05
N SER A 8 0.79 -1.88 -6.60
CA SER A 8 1.40 -2.96 -5.82
C SER A 8 2.46 -2.41 -4.86
N LEU A 9 2.71 -3.10 -3.74
CA LEU A 9 3.81 -2.79 -2.82
C LEU A 9 5.15 -2.54 -3.54
N GLN A 10 5.49 -3.39 -4.52
CA GLN A 10 6.69 -3.22 -5.37
C GLN A 10 6.72 -1.88 -6.10
N GLU A 11 5.61 -1.51 -6.75
CA GLU A 11 5.52 -0.25 -7.49
C GLU A 11 5.52 0.96 -6.55
N ARG A 12 4.92 0.85 -5.36
CA ARG A 12 5.00 1.91 -4.34
C ARG A 12 6.44 2.13 -3.86
N PHE A 13 7.17 1.07 -3.56
CA PHE A 13 8.57 1.15 -3.16
C PHE A 13 9.48 1.68 -4.29
N ARG A 14 9.17 1.31 -5.54
CA ARG A 14 9.85 1.80 -6.74
C ARG A 14 9.61 3.29 -6.97
N ALA A 15 8.36 3.75 -6.79
CA ALA A 15 8.01 5.16 -6.92
C ALA A 15 8.75 6.05 -5.90
N LEU A 16 9.01 5.52 -4.69
CA LEU A 16 9.79 6.18 -3.65
C LEU A 16 11.32 6.04 -3.83
N GLU A 17 11.80 5.29 -4.83
CA GLU A 17 13.22 5.00 -5.06
C GLU A 17 13.93 4.37 -3.83
N THR A 18 13.21 3.52 -3.09
CA THR A 18 13.73 2.92 -1.86
C THR A 18 14.81 1.88 -2.12
N SER A 19 15.88 1.92 -1.31
CA SER A 19 16.93 0.90 -1.39
C SER A 19 16.41 -0.47 -0.92
N PRO A 20 16.96 -1.60 -1.40
CA PRO A 20 16.54 -2.93 -0.95
C PRO A 20 16.55 -3.13 0.57
N LEU A 21 17.51 -2.50 1.26
CA LEU A 21 17.59 -2.56 2.73
C LEU A 21 16.43 -1.81 3.40
N LEU A 22 16.11 -0.60 2.91
CA LEU A 22 14.99 0.18 3.44
C LEU A 22 13.67 -0.54 3.19
N ARG A 23 13.48 -1.12 2.00
CA ARG A 23 12.32 -1.96 1.68
C ARG A 23 12.15 -3.08 2.70
N ALA A 24 13.21 -3.85 2.95
CA ALA A 24 13.19 -4.93 3.93
C ALA A 24 12.82 -4.44 5.34
N ARG A 25 13.43 -3.34 5.81
CA ARG A 25 13.14 -2.77 7.14
C ARG A 25 11.72 -2.23 7.25
N THR A 26 11.16 -1.64 6.19
CA THR A 26 9.77 -1.20 6.17
C THR A 26 8.80 -2.38 6.25
N LEU A 27 9.04 -3.47 5.50
CA LEU A 27 8.18 -4.66 5.52
C LEU A 27 8.17 -5.37 6.87
N GLN A 28 9.26 -5.23 7.64
CA GLN A 28 9.40 -5.73 9.02
C GLN A 28 8.65 -4.90 10.05
N GLY A 29 8.11 -3.73 9.67
CA GLY A 29 7.51 -2.78 10.61
C GLY A 29 8.53 -2.05 11.49
N LEU A 30 9.83 -2.13 11.17
CA LEU A 30 10.90 -1.49 11.95
C LEU A 30 11.18 -0.04 11.55
N LEU A 31 10.53 0.45 10.49
CA LEU A 31 10.69 1.81 10.00
C LEU A 31 9.35 2.54 10.08
N GLU A 32 9.30 3.60 10.87
CA GLU A 32 8.20 4.55 10.83
C GLU A 32 8.26 5.34 9.52
N VAL A 33 7.14 5.37 8.78
CA VAL A 33 7.02 6.10 7.53
C VAL A 33 6.08 7.29 7.72
N GLY A 34 6.56 8.48 7.35
CA GLY A 34 5.81 9.73 7.43
C GLY A 34 5.79 10.50 6.11
N GLY A 35 5.11 11.64 6.09
CA GLY A 35 5.01 12.50 4.91
C GLY A 35 4.49 11.75 3.68
N ALA A 36 5.15 11.93 2.53
CA ALA A 36 4.79 11.24 1.31
C ALA A 36 5.01 9.71 1.39
N ALA A 37 5.97 9.24 2.20
CA ALA A 37 6.26 7.81 2.33
C ALA A 37 5.14 7.04 3.04
N ALA A 38 4.26 7.74 3.78
CA ALA A 38 3.06 7.14 4.37
C ALA A 38 2.10 6.53 3.32
N PHE A 39 2.25 6.89 2.04
CA PHE A 39 1.58 6.23 0.92
C PHE A 39 1.82 4.70 0.87
N LEU A 40 2.95 4.20 1.38
CA LEU A 40 3.21 2.75 1.50
C LEU A 40 2.12 2.01 2.28
N ASN A 41 1.49 2.70 3.23
CA ASN A 41 0.44 2.16 4.09
C ASN A 41 -0.98 2.43 3.57
N HIS A 42 -1.14 3.12 2.44
CA HIS A 42 -2.45 3.37 1.86
C HIS A 42 -3.19 2.03 1.61
N PRO A 43 -4.50 1.90 1.89
CA PRO A 43 -5.23 0.65 1.69
C PRO A 43 -5.10 0.08 0.27
N VAL A 44 -5.27 -1.24 0.14
CA VAL A 44 -5.33 -1.89 -1.18
C VAL A 44 -6.60 -1.42 -1.90
N GLN A 45 -6.48 -1.16 -3.20
CA GLN A 45 -7.59 -0.78 -4.06
C GLN A 45 -8.69 -1.86 -4.02
N SER A 46 -9.95 -1.43 -3.88
CA SER A 46 -11.12 -2.31 -4.02
C SER A 46 -11.22 -2.87 -5.43
N GLN A 47 -11.78 -4.07 -5.58
CA GLN A 47 -12.16 -4.57 -6.91
C GLN A 47 -13.25 -3.74 -7.58
N ASN A 48 -14.05 -3.02 -6.78
CA ASN A 48 -15.16 -2.20 -7.27
C ASN A 48 -14.80 -0.71 -7.40
N GLN A 49 -13.55 -0.34 -7.20
CA GLN A 49 -13.12 1.06 -7.19
C GLN A 49 -12.08 1.28 -8.28
N ASP A 50 -12.19 2.40 -9.00
CA ASP A 50 -11.11 2.88 -9.84
C ASP A 50 -10.17 3.76 -9.03
N ARG A 51 -8.87 3.59 -9.31
CA ARG A 51 -7.80 4.33 -8.66
C ARG A 51 -6.83 4.88 -9.68
N VAL A 52 -6.45 6.15 -9.49
CA VAL A 52 -5.34 6.78 -10.22
C VAL A 52 -4.44 7.49 -9.24
N ILE A 53 -3.15 7.17 -9.29
CA ILE A 53 -2.16 7.75 -8.38
C ILE A 53 -1.28 8.72 -9.16
N LEU A 54 -1.24 9.97 -8.70
CA LEU A 54 -0.39 11.01 -9.24
C LEU A 54 0.79 11.23 -8.28
N HIS A 55 2.01 11.01 -8.77
CA HIS A 55 3.24 11.27 -8.05
C HIS A 55 3.86 12.59 -8.51
N TYR A 56 3.83 13.58 -7.62
CA TYR A 56 4.59 14.82 -7.75
C TYR A 56 5.93 14.66 -7.03
N ARG A 57 7.02 15.06 -7.67
CA ARG A 57 8.35 15.11 -7.08
C ARG A 57 9.10 16.31 -7.62
N THR A 58 9.71 17.04 -6.71
CA THR A 58 10.55 18.21 -7.00
C THR A 58 11.83 18.12 -6.19
N THR A 59 12.92 18.62 -6.75
CA THR A 59 14.27 18.54 -6.17
C THR A 59 14.86 19.93 -6.10
N THR A 60 15.69 20.19 -5.09
CA THR A 60 16.13 21.56 -4.78
C THR A 60 17.65 21.67 -4.73
N ARG A 61 18.29 21.05 -3.73
CA ARG A 61 19.73 21.15 -3.52
C ARG A 61 20.35 19.80 -3.16
N LEU A 62 21.67 19.73 -3.31
CA LEU A 62 22.50 18.61 -2.90
C LEU A 62 23.58 19.15 -1.97
N ASP A 63 23.51 18.75 -0.70
CA ASP A 63 24.51 19.11 0.30
C ASP A 63 25.48 17.93 0.45
N MET A 64 26.79 18.16 0.32
CA MET A 64 27.81 17.11 0.38
C MET A 64 29.01 17.52 1.22
N ILE A 65 29.57 16.54 1.95
CA ILE A 65 30.86 16.70 2.62
C ILE A 65 31.96 16.74 1.55
N SER A 66 32.91 17.65 1.70
CA SER A 66 34.03 17.76 0.77
C SER A 66 34.95 16.54 0.85
N GLN A 67 35.54 16.16 -0.28
CA GLN A 67 36.47 15.02 -0.34
C GLN A 67 37.67 15.19 0.60
N ARG A 68 38.12 16.44 0.79
CA ARG A 68 39.19 16.78 1.72
C ARG A 68 38.85 16.39 3.16
N LEU A 69 37.66 16.76 3.65
CA LEU A 69 37.22 16.39 5.00
C LEU A 69 37.08 14.87 5.17
N LEU A 70 36.68 14.15 4.12
CA LEU A 70 36.64 12.68 4.14
C LEU A 70 38.05 12.05 4.18
N GLN A 71 39.05 12.68 3.56
CA GLN A 71 40.44 12.22 3.56
C GLN A 71 41.18 12.55 4.86
N GLU A 72 40.88 13.69 5.48
CA GLU A 72 41.40 14.08 6.79
C GLU A 72 40.94 13.10 7.90
N GLY A 73 39.83 12.39 7.67
CA GLY A 73 39.29 11.39 8.58
C GLY A 73 38.53 12.00 9.75
N ALA A 74 37.69 11.19 10.41
CA ALA A 74 37.05 11.62 11.65
C ALA A 74 37.96 11.29 12.85
N PRO A 75 38.01 12.14 13.90
CA PRO A 75 38.79 11.85 15.10
C PRO A 75 38.41 10.49 15.69
N THR A 76 39.40 9.65 16.01
CA THR A 76 39.19 8.29 16.53
C THR A 76 38.37 8.28 17.81
N SER A 77 38.44 9.34 18.63
CA SER A 77 37.59 9.52 19.81
C SER A 77 36.10 9.56 19.48
N VAL A 78 35.72 10.22 18.37
CA VAL A 78 34.32 10.31 17.92
C VAL A 78 33.87 8.96 17.34
N ILE A 79 34.72 8.31 16.54
CA ILE A 79 34.42 6.99 15.95
C ILE A 79 34.23 5.93 17.04
N ASN A 80 35.09 5.91 18.07
CA ASN A 80 35.02 4.91 19.14
C ASN A 80 33.89 5.17 20.14
N SER A 81 33.40 6.42 20.23
CA SER A 81 32.30 6.79 21.12
C SER A 81 30.90 6.55 20.52
N THR A 82 30.80 6.28 19.22
CA THR A 82 29.50 6.16 18.54
C THR A 82 29.09 4.71 18.32
N THR A 83 27.80 4.43 18.42
CA THR A 83 27.19 3.17 17.99
C THR A 83 26.82 3.17 16.50
N ALA A 84 26.99 4.31 15.82
CA ALA A 84 26.70 4.44 14.41
C ALA A 84 27.66 3.59 13.57
N THR A 85 27.14 3.01 12.48
CA THR A 85 27.95 2.23 11.53
C THR A 85 28.36 3.04 10.30
N HIS A 86 27.65 4.13 10.02
CA HIS A 86 27.82 4.98 8.85
C HIS A 86 27.66 6.46 9.21
N VAL A 87 28.28 7.33 8.42
CA VAL A 87 28.08 8.78 8.43
C VAL A 87 27.42 9.23 7.13
N THR A 88 26.56 10.23 7.18
CA THR A 88 25.97 10.83 5.98
C THR A 88 26.98 11.72 5.29
N ILE A 89 27.28 11.46 4.02
CA ILE A 89 28.24 12.23 3.21
C ILE A 89 27.58 13.11 2.16
N ALA A 90 26.33 12.82 1.83
CA ALA A 90 25.54 13.62 0.91
C ALA A 90 24.05 13.51 1.24
N VAL A 91 23.32 14.60 1.06
CA VAL A 91 21.87 14.66 1.20
C VAL A 91 21.30 15.42 0.02
N PHE A 92 20.40 14.79 -0.72
CA PHE A 92 19.65 15.41 -1.80
C PHE A 92 18.26 15.79 -1.30
N TYR A 93 17.96 17.08 -1.35
CA TYR A 93 16.76 17.68 -0.78
C TYR A 93 15.70 17.96 -1.85
N GLY A 94 14.45 17.96 -1.42
CA GLY A 94 13.30 18.30 -2.25
C GLY A 94 11.99 18.10 -1.51
N ALA A 95 10.94 17.76 -2.24
CA ALA A 95 9.69 17.29 -1.68
C ALA A 95 8.97 16.41 -2.70
N GLN A 96 8.13 15.52 -2.21
CA GLN A 96 7.25 14.70 -3.02
C GLN A 96 5.85 14.64 -2.42
N ALA A 97 4.89 14.27 -3.26
CA ALA A 97 3.51 14.08 -2.89
C ALA A 97 2.88 12.96 -3.74
N PHE A 98 2.04 12.15 -3.12
CA PHE A 98 1.19 11.17 -3.78
C PHE A 98 -0.27 11.59 -3.59
N PHE A 99 -0.94 11.86 -4.70
CA PHE A 99 -2.39 12.07 -4.74
C PHE A 99 -3.01 10.75 -5.19
N VAL A 100 -3.70 10.08 -4.28
CA VAL A 100 -4.41 8.83 -4.57
C VAL A 100 -5.87 9.17 -4.80
N PHE A 101 -6.25 9.27 -6.07
CA PHE A 101 -7.64 9.50 -6.47
C PHE A 101 -8.37 8.17 -6.54
N ASP A 102 -9.52 8.10 -5.89
CA ASP A 102 -10.39 6.95 -5.75
C ASP A 102 -11.82 7.30 -6.18
N SER A 103 -12.50 6.42 -6.92
CA SER A 103 -13.93 6.60 -7.23
C SER A 103 -14.80 6.34 -6.00
N LYS A 104 -15.84 7.17 -5.79
CA LYS A 104 -16.80 7.04 -4.68
C LYS A 104 -17.79 5.88 -4.85
N ASN A 105 -18.11 5.54 -6.09
CA ASN A 105 -19.10 4.52 -6.42
C ASN A 105 -18.45 3.28 -7.01
N ASN A 106 -19.11 2.14 -6.76
CA ASN A 106 -18.83 0.86 -7.40
C ASN A 106 -19.22 0.93 -8.89
N ILE A 107 -18.34 1.50 -9.72
CA ILE A 107 -18.57 1.58 -11.17
C ILE A 107 -17.98 0.30 -11.76
N SER A 108 -18.85 -0.53 -12.34
CA SER A 108 -18.51 -1.88 -12.84
C SER A 108 -17.58 -1.89 -14.06
N GLU A 109 -17.21 -0.74 -14.59
CA GLU A 109 -16.33 -0.61 -15.75
C GLU A 109 -15.05 0.10 -15.33
N LYS A 110 -13.91 -0.61 -15.42
CA LYS A 110 -12.57 -0.04 -15.23
C LYS A 110 -12.44 1.24 -16.04
N ASN A 111 -12.50 2.38 -15.37
CA ASN A 111 -12.77 3.61 -16.09
C ASN A 111 -11.46 4.24 -16.59
N THR A 112 -11.12 3.96 -17.85
CA THR A 112 -10.04 4.64 -18.61
C THR A 112 -10.14 6.16 -18.51
N GLU A 113 -11.35 6.70 -18.32
CA GLU A 113 -11.64 8.12 -18.24
C GLU A 113 -11.07 8.78 -16.98
N MET A 114 -11.05 8.10 -15.82
CA MET A 114 -10.48 8.69 -14.59
C MET A 114 -8.99 8.98 -14.80
N LYS A 115 -8.29 8.05 -15.46
CA LYS A 115 -6.89 8.23 -15.83
C LYS A 115 -6.71 9.39 -16.80
N GLU A 116 -7.62 9.60 -17.74
CA GLU A 116 -7.59 10.75 -18.66
C GLU A 116 -7.79 12.07 -17.91
N VAL A 117 -8.80 12.17 -17.05
CA VAL A 117 -9.07 13.36 -16.23
C VAL A 117 -7.87 13.72 -15.35
N VAL A 118 -7.30 12.74 -14.63
CA VAL A 118 -6.13 12.97 -13.77
C VAL A 118 -4.88 13.27 -14.60
N LYS A 119 -4.71 12.67 -15.78
CA LYS A 119 -3.61 13.02 -16.70
C LYS A 119 -3.67 14.48 -17.13
N LYS A 120 -4.85 15.09 -17.29
CA LYS A 120 -4.95 16.53 -17.62
C LYS A 120 -4.36 17.42 -16.53
N ILE A 121 -4.29 16.96 -15.27
CA ILE A 121 -3.59 17.69 -14.19
C ILE A 121 -2.09 17.81 -14.50
N THR A 122 -1.51 16.84 -15.21
CA THR A 122 -0.09 16.84 -15.56
C THR A 122 0.28 17.71 -16.75
N SER A 123 -0.66 18.10 -17.61
CA SER A 123 -0.39 18.71 -18.93
C SER A 123 -0.19 20.23 -18.94
N LEU A 124 0.20 20.83 -17.81
CA LEU A 124 0.56 22.24 -17.60
C LEU A 124 -0.59 23.27 -17.72
N GLU A 125 -0.54 24.25 -16.80
CA GLU A 125 -1.54 25.27 -16.47
C GLU A 125 -2.84 24.72 -15.85
N CYS A 126 -2.77 24.26 -14.59
CA CYS A 126 -3.98 23.97 -13.79
C CYS A 126 -4.99 25.13 -13.73
N SER A 127 -4.55 26.35 -14.02
CA SER A 127 -5.38 27.53 -14.21
C SER A 127 -6.44 27.38 -15.31
N ASN A 128 -6.20 26.54 -16.34
CA ASN A 128 -7.10 26.34 -17.47
C ASN A 128 -7.32 24.84 -17.78
N LEU A 129 -7.57 24.02 -16.76
CA LEU A 129 -7.97 22.62 -16.95
C LEU A 129 -9.28 22.55 -17.75
N HIS A 130 -9.16 22.36 -19.07
CA HIS A 130 -10.28 22.26 -19.99
C HIS A 130 -10.96 20.89 -19.84
N MET A 131 -11.83 20.82 -18.85
CA MET A 131 -12.74 19.69 -18.65
C MET A 131 -14.08 19.95 -19.34
N ASN A 132 -14.56 18.99 -20.11
CA ASN A 132 -15.93 19.03 -20.63
C ASN A 132 -16.95 18.81 -19.49
N VAL A 133 -18.25 19.03 -19.77
CA VAL A 133 -19.31 18.93 -18.76
C VAL A 133 -19.35 17.56 -18.10
N ASN A 134 -19.14 16.49 -18.87
CA ASN A 134 -19.15 15.12 -18.37
C ASN A 134 -17.96 14.82 -17.46
N GLU A 135 -16.76 15.26 -17.85
CA GLU A 135 -15.53 15.13 -17.04
C GLU A 135 -15.65 15.89 -15.72
N LYS A 136 -16.25 17.09 -15.74
CA LYS A 136 -16.53 17.86 -14.51
C LYS A 136 -17.54 17.15 -13.60
N ALA A 137 -18.60 16.58 -14.16
CA ALA A 137 -19.58 15.84 -13.37
C ALA A 137 -18.96 14.58 -12.73
N LYS A 138 -18.12 13.86 -13.49
CA LYS A 138 -17.41 12.66 -13.00
C LYS A 138 -16.34 13.00 -11.95
N SER A 139 -15.63 14.12 -12.08
CA SER A 139 -14.60 14.49 -11.11
C SER A 139 -15.13 14.77 -9.70
N LEU A 140 -16.42 15.15 -9.58
CA LEU A 140 -17.11 15.26 -8.27
C LEU A 140 -17.27 13.91 -7.55
N LEU A 141 -17.19 12.80 -8.31
CA LEU A 141 -17.26 11.44 -7.81
C LEU A 141 -15.90 10.88 -7.39
N TYR A 142 -14.83 11.69 -7.43
CA TYR A 142 -13.50 11.27 -7.01
C TYR A 142 -13.15 11.89 -5.65
N ASP A 143 -12.67 11.05 -4.74
CA ASP A 143 -11.99 11.50 -3.52
C ASP A 143 -10.49 11.30 -3.67
N CYS A 144 -9.72 12.15 -3.00
CA CYS A 144 -8.27 12.13 -3.04
C CYS A 144 -7.69 11.97 -1.63
N ASN A 145 -6.84 10.97 -1.45
CA ASN A 145 -5.96 10.88 -0.28
C ASN A 145 -4.59 11.44 -0.65
N LEU A 146 -4.18 12.50 0.02
CA LEU A 146 -2.91 13.19 -0.17
C LEU A 146 -1.89 12.76 0.88
N TYR A 147 -0.77 12.22 0.42
CA TYR A 147 0.43 11.97 1.22
C TYR A 147 1.52 12.93 0.75
N ILE A 148 2.00 13.83 1.60
CA ILE A 148 2.89 14.92 1.20
C ILE A 148 3.93 15.22 2.28
N ASP A 149 5.13 15.62 1.86
CA ASP A 149 6.23 15.95 2.78
C ASP A 149 6.10 17.33 3.45
N VAL A 150 5.29 18.23 2.87
CA VAL A 150 5.19 19.62 3.28
C VAL A 150 3.73 20.03 3.47
N GLY A 151 3.43 20.52 4.66
CA GLY A 151 2.08 20.93 5.07
C GLY A 151 1.26 19.77 5.61
N ASP A 152 0.15 20.13 6.26
CA ASP A 152 -0.82 19.17 6.79
C ASP A 152 -2.17 19.45 6.15
N TRP A 153 -2.76 18.41 5.55
CA TRP A 153 -3.96 18.51 4.73
C TRP A 153 -4.96 17.45 5.17
N LYS A 154 -6.23 17.83 5.20
CA LYS A 154 -7.30 16.91 5.59
C LYS A 154 -7.51 15.87 4.49
N ASN A 155 -7.60 14.60 4.91
CA ASN A 155 -7.87 13.46 4.06
C ASN A 155 -9.15 12.72 4.51
N PRO A 156 -9.92 12.14 3.57
CA PRO A 156 -9.85 12.37 2.13
C PRO A 156 -10.36 13.77 1.75
N MET A 157 -9.98 14.27 0.56
CA MET A 157 -10.42 15.57 0.04
C MET A 157 -11.06 15.45 -1.35
N PRO A 158 -12.00 16.33 -1.72
CA PRO A 158 -12.59 16.36 -3.06
C PRO A 158 -11.58 16.72 -4.17
N PHE A 159 -11.90 16.37 -5.41
CA PHE A 159 -11.03 16.58 -6.59
C PHE A 159 -10.60 18.04 -6.82
N ASP A 160 -11.51 19.00 -6.68
CA ASP A 160 -11.24 20.43 -6.84
C ASP A 160 -10.24 20.94 -5.80
N LYS A 161 -10.35 20.46 -4.57
CA LYS A 161 -9.40 20.76 -3.49
C LYS A 161 -8.04 20.12 -3.74
N ALA A 162 -7.99 18.89 -4.23
CA ALA A 162 -6.74 18.28 -4.66
C ALA A 162 -6.04 19.09 -5.76
N LEU A 163 -6.81 19.67 -6.70
CA LEU A 163 -6.28 20.51 -7.77
C LEU A 163 -5.73 21.85 -7.26
N GLU A 164 -6.42 22.47 -6.30
CA GLU A 164 -5.95 23.68 -5.60
C GLU A 164 -4.60 23.40 -4.92
N VAL A 165 -4.50 22.30 -4.18
CA VAL A 165 -3.25 21.89 -3.52
C VAL A 165 -2.16 21.64 -4.56
N TYR A 166 -2.44 20.87 -5.61
CA TYR A 166 -1.48 20.61 -6.67
C TYR A 166 -0.92 21.89 -7.30
N SER A 167 -1.79 22.86 -7.58
CA SER A 167 -1.41 24.17 -8.13
C SER A 167 -0.52 24.98 -7.18
N SER A 168 -0.66 24.76 -5.87
CA SER A 168 0.14 25.41 -4.84
C SER A 168 1.51 24.75 -4.60
N LEU A 169 1.72 23.49 -5.00
CA LEU A 169 2.92 22.70 -4.68
C LEU A 169 4.24 23.40 -5.00
N PRO A 170 4.42 24.06 -6.16
CA PRO A 170 5.68 24.76 -6.46
C PRO A 170 6.01 25.86 -5.44
N LYS A 171 5.00 26.46 -4.81
CA LYS A 171 5.16 27.52 -3.80
C LYS A 171 5.33 26.97 -2.38
N LEU A 172 4.89 25.73 -2.12
CA LEU A 172 4.91 25.14 -0.77
C LEU A 172 6.31 24.92 -0.23
N LEU A 173 7.32 24.75 -1.10
CA LEU A 173 8.72 24.66 -0.70
C LEU A 173 9.31 25.98 -0.17
N GLY A 174 8.65 27.10 -0.47
CA GLY A 174 9.15 28.43 -0.15
C GLY A 174 10.14 28.98 -1.18
N SER A 175 10.39 30.29 -1.14
CA SER A 175 11.15 30.99 -2.19
C SER A 175 12.62 30.58 -2.25
N LYS A 176 13.16 30.00 -1.18
CA LYS A 176 14.53 29.49 -1.08
C LYS A 176 14.56 27.99 -0.79
N ALA A 177 13.45 27.28 -1.03
CA ALA A 177 13.31 25.86 -0.70
C ALA A 177 13.55 25.56 0.80
N GLU A 178 13.20 26.49 1.68
CA GLU A 178 13.37 26.37 3.13
C GLU A 178 12.60 25.21 3.76
N ARG A 179 11.54 24.73 3.10
CA ARG A 179 10.74 23.57 3.55
C ARG A 179 11.13 22.26 2.86
N ALA A 180 12.22 22.24 2.11
CA ALA A 180 12.69 21.02 1.45
C ALA A 180 13.17 20.00 2.49
N VAL A 181 12.73 18.74 2.34
CA VAL A 181 13.11 17.59 3.16
C VAL A 181 14.15 16.72 2.44
N PRO A 182 14.92 15.88 3.17
CA PRO A 182 15.79 14.88 2.56
C PRO A 182 15.00 13.87 1.73
N LEU A 183 15.27 13.78 0.42
CA LEU A 183 14.70 12.74 -0.46
C LEU A 183 15.64 11.53 -0.61
N LYS A 184 16.96 11.77 -0.57
CA LYS A 184 17.97 10.72 -0.71
C LYS A 184 19.20 11.05 0.12
N VAL A 185 19.73 10.04 0.81
CA VAL A 185 20.94 10.14 1.62
C VAL A 185 21.99 9.15 1.13
N TRP A 186 23.25 9.58 1.10
CA TRP A 186 24.39 8.69 0.87
C TRP A 186 25.14 8.51 2.16
N LEU A 187 25.34 7.24 2.52
CA LEU A 187 25.99 6.82 3.75
C LEU A 187 27.40 6.29 3.43
N TYR A 188 28.39 6.72 4.19
CA TYR A 188 29.76 6.25 4.12
C TYR A 188 30.10 5.45 5.38
N PRO A 189 30.64 4.22 5.26
CA PRO A 189 30.98 3.41 6.44
C PRO A 189 32.07 4.04 7.28
N LEU A 190 31.84 4.19 8.59
CA LEU A 190 32.82 4.82 9.50
C LEU A 190 34.15 4.06 9.57
N LYS A 191 34.11 2.73 9.54
CA LYS A 191 35.30 1.86 9.44
C LYS A 191 36.19 2.08 8.20
N LYS A 192 35.72 2.79 7.16
CA LYS A 192 36.60 3.19 6.05
C LYS A 192 37.35 4.51 6.33
N LEU A 193 36.94 5.24 7.36
CA LEU A 193 37.64 6.42 7.87
C LEU A 193 38.75 6.05 8.87
N ASP A 194 38.70 4.84 9.43
CA ASP A 194 39.80 4.23 10.17
C ASP A 194 40.63 3.34 9.23
N ARG A 195 41.95 3.56 9.16
CA ARG A 195 42.86 2.80 8.28
C ARG A 195 43.11 1.36 8.76
N SER A 196 42.61 0.95 9.94
CA SER A 196 43.00 -0.31 10.58
C SER A 196 41.93 -1.42 10.62
N SER A 197 40.73 -1.24 10.07
CA SER A 197 39.70 -2.30 10.13
C SER A 197 38.88 -2.48 8.84
N VAL A 198 39.02 -3.66 8.23
CA VAL A 198 38.17 -4.08 7.10
C VAL A 198 37.07 -4.99 7.63
N CYS A 199 35.84 -4.53 7.53
CA CYS A 199 34.66 -5.40 7.54
C CYS A 199 33.80 -5.01 6.35
N ALA A 200 33.42 -5.91 5.44
CA ALA A 200 32.50 -5.55 4.36
C ALA A 200 31.12 -5.23 4.97
N ALA A 201 30.69 -3.96 4.97
CA ALA A 201 29.32 -3.60 5.34
C ALA A 201 28.56 -3.16 4.10
N LEU A 202 27.33 -3.66 4.01
CA LEU A 202 26.33 -3.40 3.00
C LEU A 202 26.68 -3.96 1.62
N ARG A 203 26.89 -5.28 1.55
CA ARG A 203 26.73 -6.01 0.28
C ARG A 203 25.30 -6.55 0.27
N GLY A 204 24.55 -6.15 -0.77
CA GLY A 204 23.08 -6.06 -0.81
C GLY A 204 22.23 -7.29 -0.46
N VAL A 205 20.99 -6.96 -0.12
CA VAL A 205 19.84 -7.85 0.04
C VAL A 205 19.63 -8.71 -1.21
N ASN A 206 19.29 -9.99 -1.06
CA ASN A 206 18.89 -10.82 -2.21
C ASN A 206 17.52 -10.33 -2.71
N GLU A 207 17.53 -9.57 -3.81
CA GLU A 207 16.34 -8.94 -4.39
C GLU A 207 15.25 -9.98 -4.70
N ASN A 208 15.61 -11.19 -5.12
CA ASN A 208 14.63 -12.23 -5.45
C ASN A 208 13.81 -12.68 -4.23
N LEU A 209 14.46 -12.91 -3.08
CA LEU A 209 13.77 -13.33 -1.86
C LEU A 209 12.89 -12.21 -1.30
N MET A 210 13.33 -10.96 -1.39
CA MET A 210 12.51 -9.82 -0.98
C MET A 210 11.29 -9.64 -1.87
N ASN A 211 11.43 -9.80 -3.17
CA ASN A 211 10.30 -9.74 -4.09
C ASN A 211 9.27 -10.83 -3.75
N GLN A 212 9.71 -12.03 -3.35
CA GLN A 212 8.81 -13.10 -2.88
C GLN A 212 8.07 -12.72 -1.59
N VAL A 213 8.78 -12.14 -0.61
CA VAL A 213 8.16 -11.61 0.62
C VAL A 213 7.13 -10.52 0.30
N GLU A 214 7.49 -9.56 -0.56
CA GLU A 214 6.59 -8.49 -1.02
C GLU A 214 5.34 -9.08 -1.70
N ASN A 215 5.51 -10.09 -2.55
CA ASN A 215 4.40 -10.76 -3.23
C ASN A 215 3.45 -11.46 -2.26
N ILE A 216 3.97 -12.14 -1.24
CA ILE A 216 3.15 -12.81 -0.22
C ILE A 216 2.37 -11.78 0.61
N LEU A 217 3.03 -10.71 1.06
CA LEU A 217 2.37 -9.65 1.82
C LEU A 217 1.31 -8.92 0.99
N GLU A 218 1.61 -8.65 -0.28
CA GLU A 218 0.65 -8.06 -1.23
C GLU A 218 -0.55 -8.98 -1.43
N HIS A 219 -0.32 -10.28 -1.61
CA HIS A 219 -1.38 -11.28 -1.74
C HIS A 219 -2.29 -11.28 -0.51
N LEU A 220 -1.73 -11.39 0.70
CA LEU A 220 -2.52 -11.38 1.95
C LEU A 220 -3.33 -10.09 2.10
N ARG A 221 -2.74 -8.93 1.81
CA ARG A 221 -3.45 -7.64 1.84
C ARG A 221 -4.63 -7.62 0.84
N LYS A 222 -4.44 -8.17 -0.36
CA LYS A 222 -5.50 -8.29 -1.36
C LYS A 222 -6.63 -9.22 -0.90
N GLN A 223 -6.31 -10.38 -0.33
CA GLN A 223 -7.33 -11.33 0.15
C GLN A 223 -8.19 -10.71 1.27
N ILE A 224 -7.57 -9.98 2.21
CA ILE A 224 -8.27 -9.23 3.25
C ILE A 224 -9.19 -8.18 2.61
N ARG A 225 -8.70 -7.47 1.58
CA ARG A 225 -9.52 -6.48 0.86
C ARG A 225 -10.70 -7.12 0.14
N ILE A 226 -10.52 -8.27 -0.49
CA ILE A 226 -11.61 -9.01 -1.15
C ILE A 226 -12.68 -9.38 -0.14
N CYS A 227 -12.31 -9.87 1.06
CA CYS A 227 -13.29 -10.16 2.11
C CYS A 227 -14.14 -8.93 2.44
N GLN A 228 -13.49 -7.77 2.60
CA GLN A 228 -14.19 -6.50 2.83
C GLN A 228 -15.11 -6.15 1.66
N ASP A 229 -14.62 -6.21 0.43
CA ASP A 229 -15.39 -5.89 -0.77
C ASP A 229 -16.62 -6.79 -0.92
N LEU A 230 -16.51 -8.10 -0.63
CA LEU A 230 -17.62 -9.03 -0.65
C LEU A 230 -18.71 -8.66 0.36
N MET A 231 -18.32 -8.17 1.54
CA MET A 231 -19.24 -7.76 2.60
C MET A 231 -19.88 -6.39 2.36
N THR A 232 -19.17 -5.46 1.72
CA THR A 232 -19.62 -4.05 1.59
C THR A 232 -20.14 -3.69 0.20
N SER A 233 -19.94 -4.56 -0.80
CA SER A 233 -20.46 -4.33 -2.15
C SER A 233 -21.98 -4.15 -2.13
N GLN A 234 -22.46 -3.09 -2.79
CA GLN A 234 -23.89 -2.77 -2.93
C GLN A 234 -24.70 -3.98 -3.44
N ALA A 235 -24.14 -4.75 -4.37
CA ALA A 235 -24.80 -5.93 -4.92
C ALA A 235 -25.03 -7.01 -3.85
N ASN A 236 -24.12 -7.12 -2.89
CA ASN A 236 -24.13 -8.18 -1.87
C ASN A 236 -24.80 -7.75 -0.55
N LEU A 237 -24.96 -6.44 -0.29
CA LEU A 237 -25.43 -5.92 1.00
C LEU A 237 -26.71 -6.62 1.51
N THR A 238 -27.68 -6.84 0.64
CA THR A 238 -28.93 -7.51 1.05
C THR A 238 -28.70 -8.97 1.43
N VAL A 239 -27.96 -9.72 0.63
CA VAL A 239 -27.65 -11.13 0.91
C VAL A 239 -26.83 -11.25 2.19
N ILE A 240 -25.80 -10.42 2.35
CA ILE A 240 -24.98 -10.36 3.57
C ILE A 240 -25.84 -10.05 4.81
N MET A 241 -26.86 -9.20 4.68
CA MET A 241 -27.80 -8.91 5.77
C MET A 241 -28.77 -10.06 6.08
N TRP A 242 -29.14 -10.86 5.07
CA TRP A 242 -30.05 -12.01 5.25
C TRP A 242 -29.33 -13.26 5.76
N PHE A 243 -28.05 -13.41 5.43
CA PHE A 243 -27.21 -14.57 5.77
C PHE A 243 -26.06 -14.17 6.70
N PRO A 244 -26.32 -13.91 7.99
CA PRO A 244 -25.29 -13.47 8.94
C PRO A 244 -24.16 -14.50 9.08
N ALA A 245 -24.46 -15.81 9.03
CA ALA A 245 -23.44 -16.85 9.09
C ALA A 245 -22.43 -16.78 7.93
N LEU A 246 -22.81 -16.25 6.76
CA LEU A 246 -21.88 -16.03 5.65
C LEU A 246 -20.98 -14.82 5.93
N LYS A 247 -21.56 -13.73 6.47
CA LYS A 247 -20.81 -12.56 6.92
C LYS A 247 -19.78 -12.93 8.00
N ASP A 248 -20.19 -13.72 8.99
CA ASP A 248 -19.32 -14.14 10.10
C ASP A 248 -18.13 -14.96 9.58
N LYS A 249 -18.35 -15.87 8.61
CA LYS A 249 -17.27 -16.62 7.94
C LYS A 249 -16.29 -15.71 7.21
N LEU A 250 -16.76 -14.65 6.53
CA LEU A 250 -15.91 -13.68 5.84
C LEU A 250 -15.09 -12.84 6.83
N ILE A 251 -15.70 -12.44 7.96
CA ILE A 251 -15.02 -11.73 9.04
C ILE A 251 -13.92 -12.62 9.64
N GLU A 252 -14.27 -13.84 10.04
CA GLU A 252 -13.33 -14.79 10.64
C GLU A 252 -12.14 -15.07 9.70
N PHE A 253 -12.41 -15.30 8.41
CA PHE A 253 -11.34 -15.53 7.44
C PHE A 253 -10.44 -14.29 7.27
N SER A 254 -11.02 -13.09 7.23
CA SER A 254 -10.27 -11.83 7.19
C SER A 254 -9.38 -11.65 8.43
N GLU A 255 -9.88 -11.98 9.62
CA GLU A 255 -9.11 -11.93 10.87
C GLU A 255 -7.97 -12.94 10.90
N LEU A 256 -8.23 -14.17 10.42
CA LEU A 256 -7.20 -15.21 10.29
C LEU A 256 -6.09 -14.79 9.32
N LEU A 257 -6.44 -14.20 8.18
CA LEU A 257 -5.47 -13.66 7.23
C LEU A 257 -4.64 -12.53 7.83
N GLN A 258 -5.28 -11.62 8.57
CA GLN A 258 -4.57 -10.52 9.23
C GLN A 258 -3.59 -11.04 10.29
N LYS A 259 -4.02 -11.98 11.14
CA LYS A 259 -3.17 -12.62 12.14
C LYS A 259 -2.00 -13.37 11.49
N TYR A 260 -2.27 -14.10 10.41
CA TYR A 260 -1.20 -14.79 9.67
C TYR A 260 -0.19 -13.80 9.06
N LYS A 261 -0.67 -12.70 8.48
CA LYS A 261 0.18 -11.62 7.94
C LYS A 261 1.10 -11.05 9.01
N GLU A 262 0.57 -10.72 10.19
CA GLU A 262 1.35 -10.20 11.32
C GLU A 262 2.41 -11.20 11.80
N ASN A 263 2.03 -12.48 11.94
CA ASN A 263 2.99 -13.53 12.31
C ASN A 263 4.09 -13.69 11.26
N PHE A 264 3.74 -13.70 9.97
CA PHE A 264 4.70 -13.78 8.88
C PHE A 264 5.67 -12.59 8.87
N GLN A 265 5.17 -11.38 9.12
CA GLN A 265 6.02 -10.19 9.27
C GLN A 265 6.96 -10.32 10.47
N SER A 266 6.47 -10.79 11.62
CA SER A 266 7.29 -11.03 12.83
C SER A 266 8.42 -12.02 12.57
N GLU A 267 8.14 -13.15 11.91
CA GLU A 267 9.16 -14.16 11.57
C GLU A 267 10.25 -13.60 10.64
N ILE A 268 9.89 -12.73 9.70
CA ILE A 268 10.85 -12.03 8.83
C ILE A 268 11.71 -11.08 9.66
N THR A 269 11.10 -10.32 10.57
CA THR A 269 11.79 -9.38 11.46
C THR A 269 12.84 -10.09 12.31
N GLU A 270 12.45 -11.16 13.01
CA GLU A 270 13.35 -11.99 13.82
C GLU A 270 14.51 -12.58 12.98
N THR A 271 14.24 -12.91 11.72
CA THR A 271 15.25 -13.50 10.84
C THR A 271 16.29 -12.48 10.37
N VAL A 272 15.89 -11.22 10.18
CA VAL A 272 16.72 -10.18 9.55
C VAL A 272 17.33 -9.19 10.55
N GLU A 273 16.80 -9.08 11.77
CA GLU A 273 17.50 -8.41 12.88
C GLU A 273 18.84 -9.06 13.20
N VAL A 274 18.98 -10.36 12.92
CA VAL A 274 20.15 -11.14 13.32
C VAL A 274 21.38 -10.82 12.48
N LEU A 275 21.37 -10.86 11.15
CA LEU A 275 22.58 -10.67 10.34
C LEU A 275 22.26 -10.16 8.93
N GLN A 276 23.23 -9.47 8.31
CA GLN A 276 23.16 -8.98 6.93
C GLN A 276 22.64 -10.08 6.00
N ILE A 277 21.70 -9.76 5.09
CA ILE A 277 20.92 -10.68 4.22
C ILE A 277 21.78 -11.50 3.20
N LYS A 278 23.10 -11.56 3.42
CA LYS A 278 24.05 -12.44 2.75
C LYS A 278 24.59 -13.58 3.62
N ASP A 279 24.29 -13.60 4.90
CA ASP A 279 24.57 -14.79 5.70
C ASP A 279 23.71 -15.95 5.15
N GLU A 280 24.36 -17.00 4.69
CA GLU A 280 23.71 -18.19 4.16
C GLU A 280 22.73 -18.79 5.19
N LYS A 281 22.98 -18.61 6.50
CA LYS A 281 22.04 -18.99 7.55
C LYS A 281 20.76 -18.16 7.51
N VAL A 282 20.84 -16.85 7.35
CA VAL A 282 19.68 -15.95 7.23
C VAL A 282 18.91 -16.26 5.96
N LYS A 283 19.63 -16.48 4.85
CA LYS A 283 19.04 -16.84 3.57
C LYS A 283 18.27 -18.17 3.64
N ASN A 284 18.86 -19.18 4.30
CA ASN A 284 18.21 -20.47 4.53
C ASN A 284 17.00 -20.38 5.45
N LYS A 285 17.06 -19.56 6.51
CA LYS A 285 15.89 -19.29 7.37
C LYS A 285 14.75 -18.65 6.57
N LEU A 286 15.06 -17.62 5.77
CA LEU A 286 14.06 -16.96 4.93
C LEU A 286 13.47 -17.94 3.90
N HIS A 287 14.30 -18.79 3.28
CA HIS A 287 13.80 -19.82 2.37
C HIS A 287 12.83 -20.79 3.05
N LYS A 288 13.13 -21.24 4.26
CA LYS A 288 12.23 -22.09 5.05
C LYS A 288 10.91 -21.40 5.41
N ILE A 289 10.93 -20.10 5.71
CA ILE A 289 9.71 -19.32 5.95
C ILE A 289 8.83 -19.31 4.69
N LEU A 290 9.44 -19.05 3.52
CA LEU A 290 8.75 -19.03 2.23
C LEU A 290 8.21 -20.40 1.82
N GLU A 291 8.97 -21.47 2.03
CA GLU A 291 8.56 -22.85 1.78
C GLU A 291 7.40 -23.25 2.72
N ARG A 292 7.48 -22.88 4.00
CA ARG A 292 6.38 -23.11 4.94
C ARG A 292 5.11 -22.37 4.51
N HIS A 293 5.23 -21.14 4.01
CA HIS A 293 4.08 -20.40 3.48
C HIS A 293 3.44 -21.14 2.29
N SER A 294 4.24 -21.61 1.32
CA SER A 294 3.70 -22.28 0.13
C SER A 294 2.97 -23.59 0.46
N GLN A 295 3.41 -24.31 1.50
CA GLN A 295 2.76 -25.54 1.97
C GLN A 295 1.56 -25.28 2.90
N SER A 296 1.48 -24.09 3.52
CA SER A 296 0.45 -23.76 4.50
C SER A 296 -0.96 -23.67 3.88
N PRO A 297 -2.03 -23.65 4.70
CA PRO A 297 -3.38 -23.31 4.27
C PRO A 297 -3.53 -21.86 3.75
N PHE A 298 -2.56 -20.99 4.04
CA PHE A 298 -2.55 -19.58 3.65
C PHE A 298 -1.81 -19.33 2.33
N SER A 299 -1.45 -20.39 1.59
CA SER A 299 -0.87 -20.25 0.26
C SER A 299 -1.84 -19.58 -0.70
N ALA A 300 -1.30 -18.91 -1.72
CA ALA A 300 -2.13 -18.15 -2.67
C ALA A 300 -3.21 -19.00 -3.34
N GLU A 301 -2.86 -20.23 -3.74
CA GLU A 301 -3.80 -21.19 -4.32
C GLU A 301 -5.01 -21.47 -3.40
N LYS A 302 -4.75 -21.81 -2.14
CA LYS A 302 -5.78 -22.24 -1.20
C LYS A 302 -6.68 -21.08 -0.76
N THR A 303 -6.10 -19.91 -0.51
CA THR A 303 -6.91 -18.74 -0.11
C THR A 303 -7.75 -18.22 -1.27
N ASN A 304 -7.20 -18.21 -2.50
CA ASN A 304 -7.96 -17.84 -3.70
C ASN A 304 -9.13 -18.80 -3.90
N GLN A 305 -8.88 -20.11 -3.86
CA GLN A 305 -9.95 -21.10 -4.00
C GLN A 305 -11.06 -20.91 -2.96
N TRP A 306 -10.70 -20.61 -1.71
CA TRP A 306 -11.69 -20.34 -0.67
C TRP A 306 -12.55 -19.11 -0.99
N LEU A 307 -11.94 -18.01 -1.44
CA LEU A 307 -12.66 -16.79 -1.81
C LEU A 307 -13.51 -16.99 -3.07
N GLU A 308 -13.01 -17.67 -4.09
CA GLU A 308 -13.75 -18.00 -5.32
C GLU A 308 -15.02 -18.82 -5.00
N ASN A 309 -14.91 -19.76 -4.06
CA ASN A 309 -16.08 -20.52 -3.57
C ASN A 309 -17.10 -19.61 -2.87
N LYS A 310 -16.63 -18.63 -2.08
CA LYS A 310 -17.51 -17.67 -1.39
C LYS A 310 -18.16 -16.67 -2.34
N GLU A 311 -17.44 -16.23 -3.35
CA GLU A 311 -17.97 -15.43 -4.45
C GLU A 311 -19.07 -16.18 -5.20
N THR A 312 -18.83 -17.47 -5.50
CA THR A 312 -19.83 -18.33 -6.16
C THR A 312 -21.07 -18.53 -5.29
N GLU A 313 -20.90 -18.75 -3.98
CA GLU A 313 -22.01 -18.85 -3.01
C GLU A 313 -22.82 -17.54 -2.98
N LEU A 314 -22.16 -16.38 -2.89
CA LEU A 314 -22.81 -15.07 -2.93
C LEU A 314 -23.56 -14.84 -4.24
N LYS A 315 -22.96 -15.20 -5.37
CA LYS A 315 -23.59 -15.08 -6.68
C LYS A 315 -24.87 -15.91 -6.74
N ALA A 316 -24.83 -17.17 -6.31
CA ALA A 316 -26.01 -18.03 -6.30
C ALA A 316 -27.14 -17.46 -5.41
N LEU A 317 -26.81 -16.94 -4.23
CA LEU A 317 -27.79 -16.32 -3.33
C LEU A 317 -28.39 -15.03 -3.92
N ASN A 318 -27.59 -14.22 -4.60
CA ASN A 318 -28.07 -13.05 -5.34
C ASN A 318 -28.98 -13.45 -6.50
N ASP A 319 -28.64 -14.51 -7.25
CA ASP A 319 -29.45 -15.04 -8.34
C ASP A 319 -30.82 -15.55 -7.81
N CYS A 320 -30.84 -16.25 -6.67
CA CYS A 320 -32.10 -16.66 -6.02
C CYS A 320 -32.96 -15.47 -5.58
N LYS A 321 -32.33 -14.42 -5.03
CA LYS A 321 -33.02 -13.19 -4.67
C LYS A 321 -33.62 -12.50 -5.90
N ALA A 322 -32.88 -12.44 -7.00
CA ALA A 322 -33.36 -11.83 -8.25
C ALA A 322 -34.55 -12.59 -8.86
N ALA A 323 -34.68 -13.88 -8.57
CA ALA A 323 -35.81 -14.72 -8.97
C ALA A 323 -37.04 -14.60 -8.05
N ASP A 324 -37.05 -13.64 -7.10
CA ASP A 324 -38.13 -13.42 -6.13
C ASP A 324 -38.51 -14.66 -5.29
N ILE A 325 -37.52 -15.53 -5.07
CA ILE A 325 -37.70 -16.71 -4.22
C ILE A 325 -37.77 -16.22 -2.77
N THR A 326 -38.85 -16.58 -2.06
CA THR A 326 -39.00 -16.25 -0.63
C THR A 326 -37.89 -16.91 0.19
N VAL A 327 -37.00 -16.09 0.76
CA VAL A 327 -35.93 -16.53 1.66
C VAL A 327 -36.35 -16.28 3.10
N VAL A 328 -36.26 -17.31 3.93
CA VAL A 328 -36.58 -17.27 5.36
C VAL A 328 -35.31 -17.47 6.18
N LYS A 329 -35.22 -16.81 7.33
CA LYS A 329 -33.99 -16.72 8.13
C LYS A 329 -33.87 -17.83 9.17
N SER A 330 -34.93 -18.59 9.40
CA SER A 330 -34.95 -19.68 10.38
C SER A 330 -35.94 -20.76 10.03
N GLN A 331 -35.72 -21.96 10.60
CA GLN A 331 -36.66 -23.07 10.51
C GLN A 331 -38.03 -22.71 11.11
N ALA A 332 -38.06 -21.88 12.14
CA ALA A 332 -39.31 -21.44 12.78
C ALA A 332 -40.13 -20.54 11.85
N GLU A 333 -39.49 -19.57 11.19
CA GLU A 333 -40.12 -18.70 10.20
C GLU A 333 -40.62 -19.51 8.99
N LEU A 334 -39.85 -20.50 8.54
CA LEU A 334 -40.28 -21.44 7.51
C LEU A 334 -41.54 -22.19 7.94
N GLN A 335 -41.55 -22.74 9.15
CA GLN A 335 -42.72 -23.47 9.66
C GLN A 335 -43.95 -22.57 9.80
N GLN A 336 -43.78 -21.32 10.20
CA GLN A 336 -44.88 -20.36 10.25
C GLN A 336 -45.46 -20.08 8.85
N ILE A 337 -44.62 -19.92 7.83
CA ILE A 337 -45.09 -19.71 6.45
C ILE A 337 -45.76 -20.98 5.89
N ILE A 338 -45.21 -22.16 6.16
CA ILE A 338 -45.81 -23.44 5.75
C ILE A 338 -47.17 -23.64 6.44
N SER A 339 -47.27 -23.36 7.74
CA SER A 339 -48.52 -23.53 8.49
C SER A 339 -49.60 -22.54 8.06
N HIS A 340 -49.22 -21.31 7.65
CA HIS A 340 -50.16 -20.32 7.11
C HIS A 340 -50.56 -20.63 5.66
N SER A 341 -49.65 -21.13 4.81
CA SER A 341 -49.93 -21.46 3.40
C SER A 341 -50.76 -22.74 3.21
N GLN A 342 -50.83 -23.61 4.22
CA GLN A 342 -51.79 -24.72 4.24
C GLN A 342 -53.26 -24.26 4.32
N ILE A 343 -53.52 -22.98 4.63
CA ILE A 343 -54.89 -22.41 4.72
C ILE A 343 -55.36 -21.84 3.36
N THR A 344 -54.45 -21.60 2.40
CA THR A 344 -54.76 -20.93 1.11
C THR A 344 -54.45 -21.76 -0.14
N ARG A 345 -54.07 -23.04 -0.01
CA ARG A 345 -54.09 -23.99 -1.14
C ARG A 345 -55.48 -24.61 -1.28
N VAL A 346 -56.35 -23.97 -2.06
CA VAL A 346 -57.49 -24.60 -2.76
C VAL A 346 -57.22 -24.53 -4.25
#